data_AF-A0A9W4WS81-F1
#
_entry.id   AF-A0A9W4WS81-F1
#
_cell.length_a   1.000
_cell.length_b   1.000
_cell.length_c   1.000
_cell.angle_alpha   90.00
_cell.angle_beta   90.00
_cell.angle_gamma   90.00
#
_symmetry.space_group_name_H-M   'P 1'
#
loop_
_entity.id
_entity.type
_entity.pdbx_description
1 polymer ?
#
loop_
_entity_poly.entity_id
_entity_poly.type
_entity_poly.pdbx_seq_one_letter_code
_entity_poly.pdbx_strand_id
1 'polypeptide(L)'
;MERFNRIRYLTYHRLPINSTYSFTTTSGEVQPSLLTKLRIEVKDAMRKKDQLKLNVVRGILSDVTYASKSSSQTMGIIPTDQEIYVMINRAIKRRQESITQFSQAGRKDLVENEQDELKILVSYLPEQMSEREIEIEVKRVVKKLGITGEGGSKDLGKIMKEIKIDNSKASKKLVSDVVKKLLSDMSKNE
;
A
#
# COMPACT_ATOMS: atom_id res chain seq x y z
N MET A 1 46.20 -21.81 -50.37
CA MET A 1 45.23 -20.86 -50.92
C MET A 1 43.85 -21.33 -50.50
N GLU A 2 43.11 -20.50 -49.76
CA GLU A 2 41.65 -20.53 -49.62
C GLU A 2 41.03 -21.74 -48.86
N ARG A 3 39.99 -21.66 -48.03
CA ARG A 3 39.09 -20.58 -47.60
C ARG A 3 38.16 -21.10 -46.48
N PHE A 4 37.78 -20.20 -45.57
CA PHE A 4 36.52 -20.13 -44.81
C PHE A 4 36.21 -21.07 -43.63
N ASN A 5 36.72 -20.66 -42.47
CA ASN A 5 35.97 -20.61 -41.19
C ASN A 5 34.54 -20.05 -41.39
N ARG A 6 33.50 -20.85 -41.10
CA ARG A 6 32.14 -20.35 -40.86
C ARG A 6 31.90 -20.25 -39.35
N ILE A 7 32.24 -19.11 -38.77
CA ILE A 7 31.65 -18.67 -37.50
C ILE A 7 30.43 -17.84 -37.89
N ARG A 8 29.22 -18.40 -37.73
CA ARG A 8 27.98 -17.63 -37.82
C ARG A 8 27.93 -16.71 -36.60
N TYR A 9 28.31 -15.45 -36.77
CA TYR A 9 27.95 -14.40 -35.83
C TYR A 9 26.43 -14.22 -35.88
N LEU A 10 25.75 -14.49 -34.77
CA LEU A 10 24.37 -14.07 -34.56
C LEU A 10 24.36 -12.54 -34.54
N THR A 11 23.88 -11.95 -35.63
CA THR A 11 23.63 -10.52 -35.76
C THR A 11 22.52 -10.13 -34.80
N TYR A 12 22.86 -9.51 -33.67
CA TYR A 12 21.90 -8.79 -32.84
C TYR A 12 21.26 -7.69 -33.70
N HIS A 13 20.05 -7.95 -34.18
CA HIS A 13 19.20 -6.93 -34.77
C HIS A 13 18.84 -5.94 -33.65
N ARG A 14 19.45 -4.75 -33.68
CA ARG A 14 19.01 -3.60 -32.88
C ARG A 14 17.56 -3.29 -33.27
N LEU A 15 16.63 -3.65 -32.41
CA LEU A 15 15.26 -3.15 -32.51
C LEU A 15 15.31 -1.62 -32.41
N PRO A 16 14.61 -0.87 -33.28
CA PRO A 16 14.62 0.58 -33.24
C PRO A 16 14.06 1.07 -31.90
N ILE A 17 14.85 1.90 -31.22
CA ILE A 17 14.45 2.67 -30.04
C ILE A 17 13.50 3.76 -30.55
N ASN A 18 12.24 3.42 -30.80
CA ASN A 18 11.16 4.37 -31.06
C ASN A 18 9.88 3.83 -30.41
N SER A 19 9.93 3.69 -29.08
CA SER A 19 8.71 3.79 -28.28
C SER A 19 8.46 5.28 -28.10
N THR A 20 7.58 5.83 -28.93
CA THR A 20 7.08 7.19 -28.80
C THR A 20 6.45 7.32 -27.42
N TYR A 21 7.12 8.04 -26.52
CA TYR A 21 6.48 8.59 -25.33
C TYR A 21 5.46 9.61 -25.81
N SER A 22 4.20 9.19 -25.97
CA SER A 22 3.11 10.11 -26.25
C SER A 22 2.79 10.88 -24.97
N PHE A 23 3.32 12.11 -24.90
CA PHE A 23 2.81 13.12 -23.98
C PHE A 23 1.45 13.59 -24.53
N THR A 24 0.37 12.97 -24.09
CA THR A 24 -0.97 13.55 -24.24
C THR A 24 -1.14 14.66 -23.21
N THR A 25 -0.67 15.85 -23.55
CA THR A 25 -0.94 17.07 -22.77
C THR A 25 -2.39 17.48 -22.99
N THR A 26 -3.31 16.78 -22.33
CA THR A 26 -4.64 17.29 -21.99
C THR A 26 -4.50 17.98 -20.64
N SER A 27 -5.04 19.20 -20.54
CA SER A 27 -5.04 20.05 -19.35
C SER A 27 -5.72 19.40 -18.13
N GLY A 28 -5.01 18.48 -17.48
CA GLY A 28 -5.38 17.83 -16.23
C GLY A 28 -4.08 17.34 -15.59
N GLU A 29 -3.79 17.82 -14.39
CA GLU A 29 -2.57 17.49 -13.66
C GLU A 29 -2.35 15.97 -13.57
N VAL A 30 -1.35 15.46 -14.30
CA VAL A 30 -0.93 14.07 -14.14
C VAL A 30 -0.18 13.97 -12.82
N GLN A 31 -0.90 13.61 -11.78
CA GLN A 31 -0.31 13.31 -10.48
C GLN A 31 0.74 12.20 -10.68
N PRO A 32 2.02 12.42 -10.29
CA PRO A 32 3.03 11.39 -10.45
C PRO A 32 2.64 10.17 -9.63
N SER A 33 2.87 8.97 -10.18
CA SER A 33 2.59 7.70 -9.48
C SER A 33 3.29 7.68 -8.14
N LEU A 34 2.72 6.98 -7.16
CA LEU A 34 3.28 6.93 -5.80
C LEU A 34 4.73 6.42 -5.81
N LEU A 35 5.03 5.43 -6.66
CA LEU A 35 6.40 4.94 -6.84
C LEU A 35 7.37 6.06 -7.30
N THR A 36 6.91 6.92 -8.21
CA THR A 36 7.70 8.05 -8.70
C THR A 36 7.89 9.09 -7.60
N LYS A 37 6.83 9.40 -6.84
CA LYS A 37 6.90 10.28 -5.67
C LYS A 37 7.93 9.78 -4.65
N LEU A 38 7.88 8.50 -4.26
CA LEU A 38 8.84 7.90 -3.32
C LEU A 38 10.29 7.99 -3.83
N ARG A 39 10.52 7.78 -5.12
CA ARG A 39 11.87 7.90 -5.72
C ARG A 39 12.40 9.34 -5.71
N ILE A 40 11.54 10.32 -5.94
CA ILE A 40 11.90 11.75 -5.84
C ILE A 40 12.23 12.09 -4.39
N GLU A 41 11.40 11.63 -3.45
CA GLU A 41 11.58 11.88 -2.02
C GLU A 41 12.88 11.31 -1.45
N VAL A 42 13.37 10.18 -1.96
CA VAL A 42 14.74 9.69 -1.61
C VAL A 42 15.79 10.75 -1.96
N LYS A 43 15.72 11.32 -3.16
CA LYS A 43 16.70 12.32 -3.61
C LYS A 43 16.60 13.59 -2.77
N ASP A 44 15.38 14.03 -2.46
CA ASP A 44 15.16 15.23 -1.67
C ASP A 44 15.56 15.04 -0.20
N ALA A 45 15.30 13.86 0.39
CA ALA A 45 15.77 13.52 1.73
C ALA A 45 17.31 13.48 1.79
N MET A 46 17.99 12.96 0.76
CA MET A 46 19.45 13.01 0.67
C MET A 46 19.98 14.44 0.58
N ARG A 47 19.34 15.32 -0.19
CA ARG A 47 19.72 16.74 -0.32
C ARG A 47 19.54 17.50 1.00
N LYS A 48 18.42 17.25 1.70
CA LYS A 48 18.09 17.87 2.98
C LYS A 48 18.81 17.24 4.17
N LYS A 49 19.56 16.16 3.96
CA LYS A 49 20.18 15.33 5.02
C LYS A 49 19.17 14.84 6.06
N ASP A 50 17.93 14.62 5.64
CA ASP A 50 16.86 14.06 6.47
C ASP A 50 17.03 12.54 6.54
N GLN A 51 17.82 12.08 7.50
CA GLN A 51 18.17 10.67 7.63
C GLN A 51 16.96 9.80 7.98
N LEU A 52 16.02 10.34 8.77
CA LEU A 52 14.84 9.62 9.23
C LEU A 52 13.92 9.35 8.03
N LYS A 53 13.56 10.39 7.27
CA LYS A 53 12.76 10.23 6.05
C LYS A 53 13.43 9.34 5.02
N LEU A 54 14.75 9.48 4.85
CA LEU A 54 15.53 8.68 3.92
C LEU A 54 15.45 7.18 4.24
N ASN A 55 15.59 6.82 5.52
CA ASN A 55 15.52 5.43 5.97
C ASN A 55 14.11 4.85 5.74
N VAL A 56 13.07 5.59 6.11
CA VAL A 56 11.67 5.17 5.95
C VAL A 56 11.33 4.93 4.48
N VAL A 57 11.63 5.91 3.62
CA VAL A 57 11.27 5.84 2.19
C VAL A 57 12.06 4.75 1.47
N ARG A 58 13.34 4.55 1.81
CA ARG A 58 14.12 3.42 1.27
C ARG A 58 13.57 2.07 1.73
N GLY A 59 13.13 1.98 2.98
CA GLY A 59 12.47 0.78 3.50
C GLY A 59 11.25 0.40 2.66
N ILE A 60 10.38 1.36 2.34
CA ILE A 60 9.22 1.13 1.46
C ILE A 60 9.69 0.65 0.07
N LEU A 61 10.67 1.32 -0.55
CA LEU A 61 11.16 0.92 -1.88
C LEU A 61 11.78 -0.49 -1.88
N SER A 62 12.43 -0.89 -0.79
CA SER A 62 12.93 -2.26 -0.62
C SER A 62 11.77 -3.26 -0.51
N ASP A 63 10.72 -2.96 0.26
CA ASP A 63 9.51 -3.78 0.35
C ASP A 63 8.85 -3.94 -1.04
N VAL A 64 8.78 -2.86 -1.81
CA VAL A 64 8.28 -2.87 -3.20
C VAL A 64 9.12 -3.76 -4.11
N THR A 65 10.45 -3.66 -4.01
CA THR A 65 11.39 -4.46 -4.79
C THR A 65 11.36 -5.94 -4.39
N TYR A 66 11.07 -6.23 -3.12
CA TYR A 66 10.91 -7.59 -2.63
C TYR A 66 9.60 -8.20 -3.13
N ALA A 67 8.50 -7.44 -3.05
CA ALA A 67 7.19 -7.87 -3.54
C ALA A 67 7.23 -8.24 -5.03
N SER A 68 7.94 -7.47 -5.85
CA SER A 68 8.09 -7.75 -7.29
C SER A 68 8.96 -8.97 -7.63
N LYS A 69 9.76 -9.47 -6.67
CA LYS A 69 10.54 -10.71 -6.81
C LYS A 69 9.80 -11.94 -6.28
N SER A 70 8.98 -11.76 -5.24
CA SER A 70 8.31 -12.84 -4.52
C SER A 70 7.03 -13.33 -5.20
N SER A 71 6.35 -12.45 -5.92
CA SER A 71 5.25 -12.81 -6.80
C SER A 71 5.85 -13.43 -8.05
N SER A 72 5.24 -14.50 -8.59
CA SER A 72 5.56 -14.98 -9.95
C SER A 72 5.23 -13.95 -11.05
N GLN A 73 5.05 -12.67 -10.70
CA GLN A 73 4.96 -11.55 -11.62
C GLN A 73 6.26 -11.48 -12.40
N THR A 74 6.12 -11.68 -13.70
CA THR A 74 7.16 -11.52 -14.69
C THR A 74 7.98 -10.26 -14.39
N MET A 75 9.30 -10.42 -14.33
CA MET A 75 10.27 -9.33 -14.23
C MET A 75 9.86 -8.17 -15.14
N GLY A 76 9.54 -7.01 -14.56
CA GLY A 76 9.19 -5.80 -15.31
C GLY A 76 7.80 -5.21 -15.07
N ILE A 77 6.92 -5.87 -14.30
CA ILE A 77 5.63 -5.26 -13.92
C ILE A 77 5.87 -4.17 -12.86
N ILE A 78 5.46 -2.94 -13.19
CA ILE A 78 5.49 -1.80 -12.27
C ILE A 78 4.34 -2.01 -11.27
N PRO A 79 4.62 -2.01 -9.94
CA PRO A 79 3.59 -2.18 -8.94
C PRO A 79 2.61 -1.02 -9.00
N THR A 80 1.33 -1.34 -8.83
CA THR A 80 0.27 -0.36 -8.78
C THR A 80 0.35 0.46 -7.48
N ASP A 81 -0.15 1.69 -7.49
CA ASP A 81 -0.18 2.52 -6.28
C ASP A 81 -0.94 1.84 -5.13
N GLN A 82 -1.97 1.04 -5.44
CA GLN A 82 -2.72 0.25 -4.47
C GLN A 82 -1.86 -0.79 -3.76
N GLU A 83 -1.00 -1.52 -4.48
CA GLU A 83 -0.07 -2.48 -3.89
C GLU A 83 0.94 -1.77 -2.98
N ILE A 84 1.42 -0.59 -3.38
CA ILE A 84 2.34 0.21 -2.57
C ILE A 84 1.64 0.71 -1.30
N TYR A 85 0.39 1.17 -1.38
CA TYR A 85 -0.39 1.56 -0.20
C TYR A 85 -0.57 0.39 0.78
N VAL A 86 -0.76 -0.84 0.28
CA VAL A 86 -0.83 -2.04 1.13
C VAL A 86 0.50 -2.27 1.87
N MET A 87 1.64 -2.07 1.21
CA MET A 87 2.95 -2.19 1.84
C MET A 87 3.19 -1.09 2.89
N ILE A 88 2.79 0.15 2.61
CA ILE A 88 2.87 1.26 3.58
C ILE A 88 1.99 0.96 4.81
N ASN A 89 0.76 0.48 4.61
CA ASN A 89 -0.12 0.07 5.71
C ASN A 89 0.50 -1.06 6.56
N ARG A 90 1.17 -2.02 5.94
CA ARG A 90 1.92 -3.06 6.67
C ARG A 90 3.07 -2.45 7.48
N ALA A 91 3.81 -1.49 6.92
CA ALA A 91 4.88 -0.80 7.64
C ALA A 91 4.36 -0.02 8.84
N ILE A 92 3.24 0.71 8.69
CA ILE A 92 2.55 1.43 9.77
C ILE A 92 2.17 0.48 10.91
N LYS A 93 1.58 -0.67 10.58
CA LYS A 93 1.21 -1.67 11.58
C LYS A 93 2.41 -2.16 12.37
N ARG A 94 3.54 -2.46 11.70
CA ARG A 94 4.79 -2.87 12.37
C ARG A 94 5.27 -1.81 13.36
N ARG A 95 5.19 -0.52 13.00
CA ARG A 95 5.58 0.61 13.87
C ARG A 95 4.67 0.74 15.08
N GLN A 96 3.36 0.60 14.90
CA GLN A 96 2.40 0.60 16.02
C GLN A 96 2.66 -0.57 17.00
N GLU A 97 2.98 -1.75 16.48
CA GLU A 97 3.37 -2.91 17.30
C GLU A 97 4.69 -2.64 18.05
N SER A 98 5.72 -2.11 17.37
CA SER A 98 6.99 -1.69 18.00
C SER A 98 6.79 -0.63 19.08
N ILE A 99 6.01 0.42 18.82
CA ILE A 99 5.68 1.49 19.78
C ILE A 99 5.09 0.89 21.05
N THR A 100 4.14 -0.04 20.89
CA THR A 100 3.48 -0.70 22.03
C THR A 100 4.51 -1.51 22.84
N GLN A 101 5.37 -2.28 22.18
CA GLN A 101 6.40 -3.09 22.84
C GLN A 101 7.44 -2.22 23.55
N PHE A 102 7.95 -1.17 22.90
CA PHE A 102 8.94 -0.27 23.51
C PHE A 102 8.34 0.56 24.65
N SER A 103 7.08 0.96 24.54
CA SER A 103 6.36 1.63 25.62
C SER A 103 6.22 0.71 26.84
N GLN A 104 5.89 -0.57 26.64
CA GLN A 104 5.82 -1.55 27.72
C GLN A 104 7.19 -1.81 28.36
N ALA A 105 8.26 -1.75 27.57
CA ALA A 105 9.63 -1.86 28.05
C ALA A 105 10.21 -0.58 28.66
N GLY A 106 9.44 0.52 28.74
CA GLY A 106 9.90 1.80 29.30
C GLY A 106 10.92 2.54 28.44
N ARG A 107 11.13 2.15 27.18
CA ARG A 107 12.12 2.72 26.25
C ARG A 107 11.53 3.89 25.45
N LYS A 108 11.35 5.03 26.13
CA LYS A 108 10.77 6.24 25.53
C LYS A 108 11.54 6.77 24.32
N ASP A 109 12.86 6.62 24.32
CA ASP A 109 13.74 6.99 23.21
C ASP A 109 13.37 6.24 21.91
N LEU A 110 13.06 4.95 22.02
CA LEU A 110 12.66 4.14 20.87
C LEU A 110 11.21 4.40 20.46
N VAL A 111 10.33 4.72 21.42
CA VAL A 111 8.94 5.12 21.15
C VAL A 111 8.90 6.39 20.31
N GLU A 112 9.66 7.42 20.69
CA GLU A 112 9.72 8.69 19.95
C GLU A 112 10.20 8.48 18.51
N ASN A 113 11.28 7.70 18.33
CA ASN A 113 11.79 7.37 17.00
C ASN A 113 10.75 6.65 16.12
N GLU A 114 10.07 5.63 16.65
CA GLU A 114 9.04 4.90 15.89
C GLU A 114 7.80 5.78 15.60
N GLN A 115 7.44 6.69 16.52
CA GLN A 115 6.36 7.66 16.28
C GLN A 115 6.71 8.64 15.17
N ASP A 116 7.95 9.07 15.06
CA ASP A 116 8.39 9.95 13.98
C ASP A 116 8.43 9.22 12.64
N GLU A 117 8.89 7.97 12.60
CA GLU A 117 8.76 7.14 11.38
C GLU A 117 7.29 6.94 10.98
N LEU A 118 6.41 6.68 11.96
CA LEU A 118 4.99 6.49 11.74
C LEU A 118 4.35 7.71 11.07
N LYS A 119 4.66 8.93 11.55
CA LYS A 119 4.15 10.19 10.96
C LYS A 119 4.54 10.30 9.49
N ILE A 120 5.78 9.96 9.14
CA ILE A 120 6.26 9.99 7.75
C ILE A 120 5.49 8.98 6.90
N LEU A 121 5.32 7.74 7.38
CA LEU A 121 4.56 6.72 6.64
C LEU A 121 3.11 7.15 6.38
N VAL A 122 2.44 7.72 7.38
CA VAL A 122 1.05 8.19 7.26
C VAL A 122 0.93 9.31 6.24
N SER A 123 1.95 10.17 6.11
CA SER A 123 1.95 11.25 5.11
C SER A 123 1.90 10.78 3.65
N TYR A 124 2.24 9.51 3.39
CA TYR A 124 2.20 8.91 2.05
C TYR A 124 0.91 8.14 1.75
N LEU A 125 0.02 8.00 2.73
CA LEU A 125 -1.30 7.42 2.51
C LEU A 125 -2.29 8.49 2.04
N PRO A 126 -3.29 8.11 1.22
CA PRO A 126 -4.44 8.99 1.00
C PRO A 126 -5.17 9.19 2.33
N GLU A 127 -6.00 10.23 2.39
CA GLU A 127 -6.87 10.51 3.51
C GLU A 127 -7.58 9.22 3.98
N GLN A 128 -7.27 8.81 5.21
CA GLN A 128 -7.83 7.61 5.80
C GLN A 128 -9.28 7.89 6.17
N MET A 129 -10.16 6.93 5.90
CA MET A 129 -11.53 7.02 6.42
C MET A 129 -11.49 6.91 7.94
N SER A 130 -12.21 7.80 8.60
CA SER A 130 -12.41 7.72 10.04
C SER A 130 -13.24 6.48 10.41
N GLU A 131 -13.12 6.00 11.65
CA GLU A 131 -13.93 4.87 12.14
C GLU A 131 -15.43 5.13 11.95
N ARG A 132 -15.89 6.37 12.14
CA ARG A 132 -17.29 6.78 11.91
C ARG A 132 -17.72 6.68 10.45
N GLU A 133 -16.87 7.07 9.51
CA GLU A 133 -17.19 6.95 8.09
C GLU A 133 -17.24 5.49 7.64
N ILE A 134 -16.32 4.66 8.15
CA ILE A 134 -16.34 3.21 7.95
C ILE A 134 -17.65 2.64 8.51
N GLU A 135 -18.04 3.04 9.72
CA GLU A 135 -19.28 2.60 10.35
C GLU A 135 -20.53 2.98 9.54
N ILE A 136 -20.58 4.21 9.00
CA ILE A 136 -21.68 4.67 8.13
C ILE A 136 -21.75 3.81 6.86
N GLU A 137 -20.61 3.54 6.21
CA GLU A 137 -20.55 2.70 5.02
C GLU A 137 -21.03 1.26 5.33
N VAL A 138 -20.53 0.70 6.43
CA VAL A 138 -20.93 -0.64 6.89
C VAL A 138 -22.44 -0.68 7.17
N LYS A 139 -23.00 0.30 7.90
CA LYS A 139 -24.44 0.38 8.18
C LYS A 139 -25.26 0.45 6.89
N ARG A 140 -24.79 1.19 5.88
CA ARG A 140 -25.43 1.25 4.56
C ARG A 140 -25.46 -0.13 3.89
N VAL A 141 -24.34 -0.84 3.90
CA VAL A 141 -24.22 -2.20 3.33
C VAL A 141 -25.10 -3.20 4.09
N VAL A 142 -25.11 -3.17 5.42
CA VAL A 142 -25.97 -4.01 6.28
C VAL A 142 -27.43 -3.81 5.92
N LYS A 143 -27.88 -2.54 5.82
CA LYS A 143 -29.26 -2.20 5.43
C LYS A 143 -29.59 -2.68 4.01
N LYS A 144 -28.65 -2.52 3.06
CA LYS A 144 -28.82 -2.98 1.67
C LYS A 144 -28.98 -4.50 1.58
N LEU A 145 -28.26 -5.25 2.41
CA LEU A 145 -28.28 -6.71 2.42
C LEU A 145 -29.38 -7.30 3.31
N GLY A 146 -30.10 -6.47 4.08
CA GLY A 146 -31.14 -6.92 5.01
C GLY A 146 -30.59 -7.81 6.13
N ILE A 147 -29.37 -7.56 6.59
CA ILE A 147 -28.71 -8.38 7.61
C ILE A 147 -29.25 -7.99 8.99
N THR A 148 -29.73 -8.98 9.74
CA THR A 148 -30.30 -8.81 11.10
C THR A 148 -29.27 -9.02 12.21
N GLY A 149 -28.15 -9.69 11.93
CA GLY A 149 -27.08 -9.93 12.91
C GLY A 149 -26.99 -11.37 13.42
N GLU A 150 -27.99 -12.21 13.14
CA GLU A 150 -28.06 -13.61 13.59
C GLU A 150 -27.14 -14.56 12.79
N GLY A 151 -26.72 -14.20 11.58
CA GLY A 151 -25.92 -15.06 10.71
C GLY A 151 -24.44 -15.13 11.07
N GLY A 152 -23.99 -14.40 12.10
CA GLY A 152 -22.62 -14.42 12.63
C GLY A 152 -21.55 -14.30 11.54
N SER A 153 -20.69 -15.33 11.42
CA SER A 153 -19.60 -15.37 10.44
C SER A 153 -20.07 -15.31 8.98
N LYS A 154 -21.28 -15.78 8.65
CA LYS A 154 -21.82 -15.71 7.29
C LYS A 154 -22.14 -14.27 6.89
N ASP A 155 -22.69 -13.49 7.81
CA ASP A 155 -23.06 -12.09 7.56
C ASP A 155 -21.83 -11.20 7.43
N LEU A 156 -20.80 -11.45 8.26
CA LEU A 156 -19.51 -10.80 8.11
C LEU A 156 -18.94 -11.00 6.70
N GLY A 157 -18.94 -12.24 6.19
CA GLY A 157 -18.44 -12.54 4.85
C GLY A 157 -19.21 -11.84 3.73
N LYS A 158 -20.54 -11.74 3.87
CA LYS A 158 -21.40 -11.01 2.92
C LYS A 158 -21.12 -9.52 2.92
N ILE A 159 -21.04 -8.90 4.10
CA ILE A 159 -20.74 -7.46 4.24
C ILE A 159 -19.36 -7.15 3.68
N MET A 160 -18.35 -7.96 4.03
CA MET A 160 -16.98 -7.79 3.52
C MET A 160 -16.86 -7.95 1.99
N LYS A 161 -17.76 -8.70 1.36
CA LYS A 161 -17.80 -8.87 -0.09
C LYS A 161 -18.48 -7.68 -0.80
N GLU A 162 -19.50 -7.11 -0.18
CA GLU A 162 -20.26 -5.99 -0.75
C GLU A 162 -19.62 -4.64 -0.46
N ILE A 163 -18.91 -4.50 0.66
CA ILE A 163 -18.25 -3.25 1.04
C ILE A 163 -17.06 -2.99 0.10
N LYS A 164 -17.11 -1.85 -0.58
CA LYS A 164 -16.08 -1.39 -1.52
C LYS A 164 -15.26 -0.27 -0.90
N ILE A 165 -14.53 -0.57 0.17
CA ILE A 165 -13.55 0.35 0.74
C ILE A 165 -12.18 -0.03 0.18
N ASP A 166 -11.50 0.95 -0.42
CA ASP A 166 -10.13 0.76 -0.89
C ASP A 166 -9.21 0.43 0.27
N ASN A 167 -8.36 -0.59 0.10
CA ASN A 167 -7.39 -0.99 1.12
C ASN A 167 -6.37 0.13 1.45
N SER A 168 -6.27 1.13 0.59
CA SER A 168 -5.47 2.32 0.80
C SER A 168 -6.11 3.32 1.76
N LYS A 169 -7.44 3.34 1.89
CA LYS A 169 -8.20 4.27 2.75
C LYS A 169 -8.55 3.72 4.12
N ALA A 170 -8.62 2.39 4.25
CA ALA A 170 -8.79 1.71 5.52
C ALA A 170 -8.19 0.31 5.47
N SER A 171 -7.59 -0.14 6.58
CA SER A 171 -7.10 -1.51 6.66
C SER A 171 -8.27 -2.50 6.72
N LYS A 172 -8.17 -3.63 6.01
CA LYS A 172 -9.17 -4.71 6.05
C LYS A 172 -9.46 -5.19 7.47
N LYS A 173 -8.46 -5.16 8.35
CA LYS A 173 -8.60 -5.53 9.76
C LYS A 173 -9.53 -4.55 10.48
N LEU A 174 -9.29 -3.24 10.35
CA LEU A 174 -10.15 -2.22 10.94
C LEU A 174 -11.59 -2.33 10.42
N VAL A 175 -11.79 -2.49 9.11
CA VAL A 175 -13.14 -2.67 8.55
C VAL A 175 -13.80 -3.93 9.14
N SER A 176 -13.08 -5.05 9.23
CA SER A 176 -13.61 -6.27 9.82
C SER A 176 -13.96 -6.13 11.30
N ASP A 177 -13.13 -5.43 12.08
CA ASP A 177 -13.35 -5.20 13.51
C ASP A 177 -14.57 -4.29 13.73
N VAL A 178 -14.76 -3.24 12.92
CA VAL A 178 -15.96 -2.38 12.93
C VAL A 178 -17.22 -3.17 12.56
N VAL A 179 -17.16 -4.01 11.52
CA VAL A 179 -18.28 -4.88 11.13
C VAL A 179 -18.66 -5.83 12.27
N LYS A 180 -17.69 -6.47 12.91
CA LYS A 180 -17.94 -7.37 14.06
C LYS A 180 -18.57 -6.65 15.23
N LYS A 181 -18.06 -5.45 15.56
CA LYS A 181 -18.61 -4.62 16.62
C LYS A 181 -20.06 -4.27 16.33
N LEU A 182 -20.36 -3.81 15.11
CA LEU A 182 -21.72 -3.46 14.70
C LEU A 182 -22.68 -4.65 14.76
N LEU A 183 -22.28 -5.83 14.25
CA LEU A 183 -23.11 -7.03 14.32
C LEU A 183 -23.36 -7.51 15.76
N SER A 184 -22.34 -7.42 16.62
CA SER A 184 -22.46 -7.75 18.05
C SER A 184 -23.41 -6.80 18.78
N ASP A 185 -23.34 -5.50 18.47
CA ASP A 185 -24.22 -4.49 19.06
C ASP A 185 -25.67 -4.62 18.58
N MET A 186 -25.89 -5.10 17.35
CA MET A 186 -27.23 -5.40 16.83
C MET A 186 -27.84 -6.64 17.51
N SER A 187 -27.07 -7.71 17.66
CA SER A 187 -27.54 -8.95 18.31
C SER A 187 -27.83 -8.80 19.81
N LYS A 188 -27.29 -7.77 20.47
CA LYS A 188 -27.53 -7.50 21.91
C LYS A 188 -28.72 -6.59 22.20
N ASN A 189 -29.27 -5.94 21.17
CA ASN A 189 -30.39 -5.01 21.28
C ASN A 189 -31.75 -5.65 20.88
N GLU A 190 -31.76 -6.96 20.67
CA GLU A 190 -32.97 -7.80 20.61
C GLU A 190 -33.14 -8.59 21.90
#